data_AF-O26306-F1
#
_entry.id   AF-O26306-F1
#
_cell.length_a   1.000
_cell.length_b   1.000
_cell.length_c   1.000
_cell.angle_alpha   90.00
_cell.angle_beta   90.00
_cell.angle_gamma   90.00
#
_symmetry.space_group_name_H-M   'P 1'
#
loop_
_entity.id
_entity.type
_entity.pdbx_description
1 polymer ?
#
loop_
_entity_poly.entity_id
_entity_poly.type
_entity_poly.pdbx_seq_one_letter_code
_entity_poly.pdbx_strand_id
1 'polypeptide(L)'
;MVELWKERLYAFIVDFLIVTAIMYILTVAVYPAVLLLNLFSIYSYWLPLLALITLIYFSYLEYHGGTPGKRMQGLMVVSAEGDLQPWQVILTNLSKVLWLPLAVDLLVGYPLGHLRILDAIARTRVIRTRKVDDGGERLVEYHIWDLLVEKGVSKRPHGRIPDFKGSFDAAKRLSRTVEWERAGVVFCSPDSAQSPVRRLVLEAGKDLIMPTPKIKDGYLLIGGDVPDAEAASTIGGAYMYGSPIREFPQVDLVVEGSVAVDLQGNRLGKGGGYGDREISELRGQGAIDEDTPLATTVDELQIIRRVPVEEHDEMINMIVTPLRVIRPLLDDRIPRVV
;
A
#
# COMPACT_ATOMS: atom_id res chain seq x y z
N MET A 1 -11.66 0.35 17.81
CA MET A 1 -12.27 -0.96 18.14
C MET A 1 -13.76 -1.02 17.80
N VAL A 2 -14.54 0.04 18.07
CA VAL A 2 -15.99 0.12 17.74
C VAL A 2 -16.28 0.07 16.23
N GLU A 3 -15.34 0.53 15.39
CA GLU A 3 -15.55 0.69 13.94
C GLU A 3 -15.61 -0.60 13.10
N LEU A 4 -15.33 -1.79 13.65
CA LEU A 4 -15.30 -3.05 12.88
C LEU A 4 -16.35 -4.08 13.29
N TRP A 5 -17.15 -3.79 14.32
CA TRP A 5 -18.08 -4.77 14.89
C TRP A 5 -19.23 -5.11 13.93
N LYS A 6 -19.76 -4.10 13.22
CA LYS A 6 -20.86 -4.27 12.27
C LYS A 6 -20.45 -5.12 11.07
N GLU A 7 -19.26 -4.90 10.54
CA GLU A 7 -18.70 -5.61 9.40
C GLU A 7 -18.35 -7.05 9.77
N ARG A 8 -17.83 -7.28 10.98
CA ARG A 8 -17.60 -8.64 11.51
C ARG A 8 -18.91 -9.39 11.72
N LEU A 9 -19.95 -8.72 12.22
CA LEU A 9 -21.28 -9.31 12.39
C LEU A 9 -21.92 -9.66 11.04
N TYR A 10 -21.82 -8.77 10.05
CA TYR A 10 -22.30 -9.06 8.70
C TYR A 10 -21.56 -10.25 8.07
N ALA A 11 -20.22 -10.26 8.14
CA ALA A 11 -19.41 -11.37 7.65
C ALA A 11 -19.83 -12.69 8.30
N PHE A 12 -20.05 -12.68 9.62
CA PHE A 12 -20.55 -13.82 10.36
C PHE A 12 -21.92 -14.31 9.87
N ILE A 13 -22.88 -13.41 9.65
CA ILE A 13 -24.22 -13.77 9.16
C ILE A 13 -24.13 -14.43 7.77
N VAL A 14 -23.33 -13.87 6.86
CA VAL A 14 -23.15 -14.45 5.52
C VAL A 14 -22.54 -15.85 5.61
N ASP A 15 -21.47 -16.01 6.38
CA ASP A 15 -20.81 -17.32 6.52
C ASP A 15 -21.72 -18.35 7.23
N PHE A 16 -22.53 -17.91 8.20
CA PHE A 16 -23.55 -18.73 8.84
C PHE A 16 -24.58 -19.26 7.83
N LEU A 17 -25.06 -18.40 6.92
CA LEU A 17 -26.01 -18.79 5.88
C LEU A 17 -25.38 -19.79 4.90
N ILE A 18 -24.11 -19.60 4.54
CA ILE A 18 -23.39 -20.52 3.64
C ILE A 18 -23.24 -21.90 4.28
N VAL A 19 -22.76 -21.99 5.52
CA VAL A 19 -22.60 -23.27 6.22
C VAL A 19 -23.96 -23.95 6.40
N THR A 20 -25.00 -23.20 6.71
CA THR A 20 -26.37 -23.72 6.83
C THR A 20 -26.89 -24.24 5.48
N ALA A 21 -26.63 -23.52 4.39
CA ALA A 21 -27.01 -23.96 3.04
C ALA A 21 -26.29 -25.24 2.64
N ILE A 22 -24.99 -25.37 2.94
CA ILE A 22 -24.21 -26.60 2.72
C ILE A 22 -24.86 -27.78 3.47
N MET A 23 -25.19 -27.60 4.76
CA MET A 23 -25.85 -28.64 5.54
C MET A 23 -27.23 -29.01 5.01
N TYR A 24 -28.00 -28.02 4.54
CA TYR A 24 -29.31 -28.25 3.95
C TYR A 24 -29.21 -29.07 2.66
N ILE A 25 -28.31 -28.68 1.74
CA ILE A 25 -28.06 -29.41 0.50
C ILE A 25 -27.64 -30.85 0.80
N LEU A 26 -26.72 -31.05 1.75
CA LEU A 26 -26.29 -32.37 2.18
C LEU A 26 -27.46 -33.20 2.74
N THR A 27 -28.35 -32.57 3.50
CA THR A 27 -29.54 -33.23 4.07
C THR A 27 -30.46 -33.71 2.97
N VAL A 28 -30.78 -32.84 2.00
CA VAL A 28 -31.63 -33.18 0.86
C VAL A 28 -31.00 -34.26 -0.02
N ALA A 29 -29.68 -34.21 -0.23
CA ALA A 29 -28.97 -35.21 -1.04
C ALA A 29 -28.95 -36.60 -0.37
N VAL A 30 -28.78 -36.65 0.95
CA VAL A 30 -28.71 -37.90 1.72
C VAL A 30 -30.10 -38.48 2.03
N TYR A 31 -31.13 -37.64 2.10
CA TYR A 31 -32.48 -38.03 2.51
C TYR A 31 -33.10 -39.19 1.68
N PRO A 32 -33.04 -39.21 0.33
CA PRO A 32 -33.56 -40.33 -0.46
C PRO A 32 -32.89 -41.67 -0.12
N ALA A 33 -31.57 -41.68 0.07
CA ALA A 33 -30.83 -42.88 0.43
C ALA A 33 -31.18 -43.35 1.85
N VAL A 34 -31.34 -42.42 2.79
CA VAL A 34 -31.77 -42.72 4.15
C VAL A 34 -33.18 -43.31 4.17
N LEU A 35 -34.08 -42.76 3.37
CA LEU A 35 -35.46 -43.25 3.25
C LEU A 35 -35.51 -44.66 2.65
N LEU A 36 -34.74 -44.92 1.60
CA LEU A 36 -34.67 -46.24 0.94
C LEU A 36 -34.05 -47.32 1.84
N LEU A 37 -33.04 -46.96 2.63
CA LEU A 37 -32.27 -47.90 3.47
C LEU A 37 -32.74 -47.93 4.93
N ASN A 38 -33.74 -47.11 5.30
CA ASN A 38 -34.24 -46.95 6.67
C ASN A 38 -33.16 -46.56 7.70
N LEU A 39 -32.20 -45.71 7.29
CA LEU A 39 -31.01 -45.35 8.08
C LEU A 39 -31.17 -44.03 8.86
N PHE A 40 -32.32 -43.78 9.49
CA PHE A 40 -32.61 -42.51 10.17
C PHE A 40 -31.64 -42.17 11.32
N SER A 41 -30.99 -43.18 11.89
CA SER A 41 -29.96 -43.01 12.93
C SER A 41 -28.77 -42.17 12.48
N ILE A 42 -28.53 -42.04 11.17
CA ILE A 42 -27.45 -41.21 10.63
C ILE A 42 -27.58 -39.73 11.05
N TYR A 43 -28.80 -39.24 11.27
CA TYR A 43 -29.05 -37.87 11.71
C TYR A 43 -28.60 -37.59 13.15
N SER A 44 -28.30 -38.62 13.95
CA SER A 44 -27.66 -38.42 15.26
C SER A 44 -26.26 -37.81 15.14
N TYR A 45 -25.59 -38.02 13.99
CA TYR A 45 -24.28 -37.48 13.69
C TYR A 45 -24.33 -36.11 13.01
N TRP A 46 -25.50 -35.56 12.73
CA TRP A 46 -25.63 -34.28 12.00
C TRP A 46 -25.04 -33.11 12.79
N LEU A 47 -25.12 -33.15 14.12
CA LEU A 47 -24.55 -32.11 14.99
C LEU A 47 -23.01 -32.20 15.07
N PRO A 48 -22.39 -33.37 15.31
CA PRO A 48 -20.93 -33.55 15.13
C PRO A 48 -20.44 -33.20 13.72
N LEU A 49 -21.20 -33.56 12.69
CA LEU A 49 -20.86 -33.28 11.30
C LEU A 49 -20.89 -31.78 11.01
N LEU A 50 -21.92 -31.06 11.50
CA LEU A 50 -21.97 -29.61 11.43
C LEU A 50 -20.75 -28.97 12.11
N ALA A 51 -20.37 -29.45 13.30
CA ALA A 51 -19.19 -28.96 14.01
C ALA A 51 -17.90 -29.14 13.19
N LEU A 52 -17.70 -30.32 12.61
CA LEU A 52 -16.54 -30.63 11.77
C LEU A 52 -16.52 -29.76 10.50
N ILE A 53 -17.65 -29.68 9.79
CA ILE A 53 -17.77 -28.87 8.56
C ILE A 53 -17.51 -27.40 8.85
N THR A 54 -18.06 -26.87 9.94
CA THR A 54 -17.85 -25.48 10.36
C THR A 54 -16.37 -25.22 10.58
N LEU A 55 -15.69 -26.08 11.35
CA LEU A 55 -14.28 -25.91 11.66
C LEU A 55 -13.41 -25.99 10.40
N ILE A 56 -13.66 -26.97 9.51
CA ILE A 56 -12.94 -27.12 8.25
C ILE A 56 -13.19 -25.92 7.33
N TYR A 57 -14.44 -25.52 7.13
CA TYR A 57 -14.82 -24.41 6.27
C TYR A 57 -14.11 -23.12 6.69
N PHE A 58 -14.25 -22.72 7.95
CA PHE A 58 -13.63 -21.49 8.43
C PHE A 58 -12.11 -21.59 8.42
N SER A 59 -11.54 -22.73 8.84
CA SER A 59 -10.08 -22.83 8.96
C SER A 59 -9.39 -22.87 7.60
N TYR A 60 -9.95 -23.60 6.66
CA TYR A 60 -9.43 -23.67 5.30
C TYR A 60 -9.51 -22.29 4.61
N LEU A 61 -10.66 -21.63 4.69
CA LEU A 61 -10.86 -20.37 3.98
C LEU A 61 -10.12 -19.19 4.64
N GLU A 62 -10.03 -19.15 5.96
CA GLU A 62 -9.22 -18.12 6.64
C GLU A 62 -7.73 -18.28 6.36
N TYR A 63 -7.21 -19.52 6.25
CA TYR A 63 -5.83 -19.76 5.83
C TYR A 63 -5.55 -19.30 4.40
N HIS A 64 -6.53 -19.42 3.49
CA HIS A 64 -6.41 -19.00 2.09
C HIS A 64 -6.90 -17.56 1.84
N GLY A 65 -6.78 -16.65 2.81
CA GLY A 65 -7.05 -15.22 2.60
C GLY A 65 -8.48 -14.75 2.96
N GLY A 66 -9.21 -15.50 3.78
CA GLY A 66 -10.46 -15.06 4.41
C GLY A 66 -11.71 -15.76 3.90
N THR A 67 -12.73 -15.85 4.76
CA THR A 67 -14.04 -16.42 4.41
C THR A 67 -14.83 -15.53 3.45
N PRO A 68 -15.79 -16.08 2.68
CA PRO A 68 -16.68 -15.32 1.81
C PRO A 68 -17.29 -14.08 2.49
N GLY A 69 -17.87 -14.25 3.68
CA GLY A 69 -18.45 -13.13 4.43
C GLY A 69 -17.42 -12.05 4.78
N LYS A 70 -16.21 -12.47 5.17
CA LYS A 70 -15.09 -11.55 5.46
C LYS A 70 -14.57 -10.86 4.20
N ARG A 71 -14.43 -11.57 3.08
CA ARG A 71 -14.00 -11.01 1.79
C ARG A 71 -14.98 -9.96 1.28
N MET A 72 -16.29 -10.18 1.40
CA MET A 72 -17.32 -9.20 1.02
C MET A 72 -17.24 -7.90 1.83
N GLN A 73 -16.78 -7.99 3.08
CA GLN A 73 -16.60 -6.84 3.97
C GLN A 73 -15.18 -6.27 3.93
N GLY A 74 -14.30 -6.84 3.09
CA GLY A 74 -12.91 -6.48 3.06
C GLY A 74 -12.25 -6.68 4.43
N LEU A 75 -12.32 -7.88 4.98
CA LEU A 75 -11.72 -8.25 6.26
C LEU A 75 -10.75 -9.43 6.05
N MET A 76 -9.58 -9.36 6.66
CA MET A 76 -8.65 -10.49 6.75
C MET A 76 -8.11 -10.69 8.16
N VAL A 77 -7.72 -11.93 8.47
CA VAL A 77 -7.06 -12.31 9.71
C VAL A 77 -5.56 -12.28 9.46
N VAL A 78 -4.83 -11.53 10.28
CA VAL A 78 -3.37 -11.46 10.24
C VAL A 78 -2.80 -11.90 11.58
N SER A 79 -1.63 -12.55 11.55
CA SER A 79 -0.85 -12.89 12.74
C SER A 79 -0.02 -11.68 13.16
N ALA A 80 0.15 -11.47 14.47
CA ALA A 80 1.07 -10.45 14.98
C ALA A 80 2.55 -10.80 14.76
N GLU A 81 2.85 -12.05 14.41
CA GLU A 81 4.21 -12.61 14.28
C GLU A 81 4.63 -12.81 12.81
N GLY A 82 3.87 -12.27 11.85
CA GLY A 82 4.10 -12.43 10.40
C GLY A 82 3.10 -13.36 9.75
N ASP A 83 3.55 -14.49 9.21
CA ASP A 83 2.70 -15.44 8.48
C ASP A 83 1.68 -16.14 9.38
N LEU A 84 0.47 -16.30 8.86
CA LEU A 84 -0.64 -16.95 9.56
C LEU A 84 -0.40 -18.45 9.67
N GLN A 85 -0.19 -18.93 10.89
CA GLN A 85 0.09 -20.34 11.15
C GLN A 85 -1.22 -21.16 11.18
N PRO A 86 -1.22 -22.42 10.69
CA PRO A 86 -2.43 -23.25 10.67
C PRO A 86 -3.11 -23.42 12.04
N TRP A 87 -2.32 -23.53 13.12
CA TRP A 87 -2.86 -23.69 14.46
C TRP A 87 -3.61 -22.44 14.97
N GLN A 88 -3.15 -21.24 14.59
CA GLN A 88 -3.80 -19.97 14.97
C GLN A 88 -5.20 -19.89 14.38
N VAL A 89 -5.33 -20.35 13.14
CA VAL A 89 -6.60 -20.38 12.42
C VAL A 89 -7.57 -21.38 13.05
N ILE A 90 -7.09 -22.59 13.36
CA ILE A 90 -7.93 -23.60 14.02
C ILE A 90 -8.41 -23.09 15.39
N LEU A 91 -7.51 -22.50 16.18
CA LEU A 91 -7.82 -22.00 17.51
C LEU A 91 -8.87 -20.88 17.48
N THR A 92 -8.70 -19.90 16.60
CA THR A 92 -9.63 -18.75 16.48
C THR A 92 -11.01 -19.09 15.90
N ASN A 93 -11.12 -20.28 15.30
CA ASN A 93 -12.36 -20.81 14.75
C ASN A 93 -13.07 -21.79 15.67
N LEU A 94 -12.41 -22.26 16.74
CA LEU A 94 -13.01 -23.18 17.70
C LEU A 94 -14.26 -22.58 18.37
N SER A 95 -14.29 -21.28 18.62
CA SER A 95 -15.46 -20.62 19.19
C SER A 95 -16.66 -20.57 18.24
N LYS A 96 -16.46 -20.74 16.93
CA LYS A 96 -17.55 -20.73 15.94
C LYS A 96 -18.28 -22.06 15.84
N VAL A 97 -17.71 -23.14 16.39
CA VAL A 97 -18.33 -24.47 16.40
C VAL A 97 -19.67 -24.41 17.13
N LEU A 98 -20.75 -24.77 16.43
CA LEU A 98 -22.13 -24.73 16.95
C LEU A 98 -22.62 -23.34 17.41
N TRP A 99 -21.88 -22.28 17.11
CA TRP A 99 -22.23 -20.87 17.32
C TRP A 99 -22.40 -20.41 18.79
N LEU A 100 -22.73 -21.31 19.73
CA LEU A 100 -22.88 -21.02 21.16
C LEU A 100 -21.58 -20.53 21.84
N PRO A 101 -20.41 -21.17 21.61
CA PRO A 101 -19.17 -20.75 22.27
C PRO A 101 -18.71 -19.35 21.81
N LEU A 102 -19.16 -18.88 20.64
CA LEU A 102 -18.81 -17.57 20.11
C LEU A 102 -19.38 -16.44 20.97
N ALA A 103 -20.58 -16.62 21.50
CA ALA A 103 -21.19 -15.65 22.39
C ALA A 103 -20.35 -15.48 23.67
N VAL A 104 -19.84 -16.59 24.22
CA VAL A 104 -18.96 -16.58 25.41
C VAL A 104 -17.61 -15.93 25.08
N ASP A 105 -17.00 -16.29 23.95
CA ASP A 105 -15.73 -15.74 23.46
C ASP A 105 -15.78 -14.21 23.27
N LEU A 106 -16.91 -13.70 22.76
CA LEU A 106 -17.16 -12.25 22.61
C LEU A 106 -17.40 -11.56 23.96
N LEU A 107 -18.25 -12.13 24.83
CA LEU A 107 -18.63 -11.54 26.12
C LEU A 107 -17.44 -11.38 27.05
N VAL A 108 -16.55 -12.37 27.09
CA VAL A 108 -15.39 -12.35 27.98
C VAL A 108 -14.19 -11.66 27.32
N GLY A 109 -14.10 -11.65 25.98
CA GLY A 109 -13.05 -10.92 25.26
C GLY A 109 -13.18 -9.40 25.38
N TYR A 110 -14.39 -8.87 25.18
CA TYR A 110 -14.67 -7.43 25.15
C TYR A 110 -14.09 -6.63 26.34
N PRO A 111 -14.29 -7.03 27.62
CA PRO A 111 -13.74 -6.30 28.76
C PRO A 111 -12.20 -6.37 28.89
N LEU A 112 -11.54 -7.32 28.22
CA LEU A 112 -10.08 -7.47 28.21
C LEU A 112 -9.39 -6.62 27.11
N GLY A 113 -10.15 -5.75 26.41
CA GLY A 113 -9.60 -4.91 25.34
C GLY A 113 -9.36 -5.67 24.02
N HIS A 114 -9.82 -6.92 23.93
CA HIS A 114 -9.80 -7.73 22.71
C HIS A 114 -11.24 -8.01 22.25
N LEU A 115 -11.50 -8.16 20.95
CA LEU A 115 -12.85 -8.48 20.49
C LEU A 115 -13.26 -9.93 20.79
N ARG A 116 -12.29 -10.86 20.81
CA ARG A 116 -12.46 -12.28 21.13
C ARG A 116 -11.25 -12.73 21.96
N ILE A 117 -11.45 -13.68 22.87
CA ILE A 117 -10.36 -14.26 23.68
C ILE A 117 -9.46 -15.11 22.81
N LEU A 118 -10.04 -15.94 21.95
CA LEU A 118 -9.24 -16.83 21.11
C LEU A 118 -8.35 -16.05 20.14
N ASP A 119 -8.77 -14.84 19.72
CA ASP A 119 -7.91 -13.92 18.96
C ASP A 119 -6.70 -13.45 19.78
N ALA A 120 -6.88 -13.21 21.09
CA ALA A 120 -5.81 -12.81 21.99
C ALA A 120 -4.82 -13.95 22.25
N ILE A 121 -5.32 -15.17 22.47
CA ILE A 121 -4.50 -16.37 22.69
C ILE A 121 -3.73 -16.73 21.42
N ALA A 122 -4.37 -16.65 20.25
CA ALA A 122 -3.74 -16.94 18.97
C ALA A 122 -2.82 -15.80 18.48
N ARG A 123 -2.78 -14.65 19.18
CA ARG A 123 -2.06 -13.43 18.74
C ARG A 123 -2.44 -13.00 17.32
N THR A 124 -3.72 -13.12 16.97
CA THR A 124 -4.25 -12.73 15.66
C THR A 124 -5.11 -11.49 15.76
N ARG A 125 -5.19 -10.70 14.69
CA ARG A 125 -6.14 -9.59 14.58
C ARG A 125 -6.86 -9.64 13.24
N VAL A 126 -8.14 -9.25 13.26
CA VAL A 126 -8.89 -9.00 12.02
C VAL A 126 -8.78 -7.52 11.69
N ILE A 127 -8.20 -7.25 10.53
CA ILE A 127 -8.02 -5.92 9.96
C ILE A 127 -8.96 -5.74 8.76
N ARG A 128 -9.30 -4.49 8.44
CA ARG A 128 -10.07 -4.17 7.24
C ARG A 128 -9.13 -4.03 6.05
N THR A 129 -9.20 -4.97 5.12
CA THR A 129 -8.70 -4.83 3.76
C THR A 129 -9.69 -3.93 3.00
N ARG A 130 -9.43 -2.61 2.92
CA ARG A 130 -10.26 -1.73 2.07
C ARG A 130 -10.38 -2.36 0.67
N LYS A 131 -11.58 -2.25 0.07
CA LYS A 131 -11.97 -2.76 -1.27
C LYS A 131 -10.76 -2.95 -2.19
N VAL A 132 -10.62 -4.21 -2.60
CA VAL A 132 -9.60 -4.73 -3.49
C VAL A 132 -9.98 -4.36 -4.90
N ASP A 133 -9.46 -3.22 -5.34
CA ASP A 133 -8.96 -3.03 -6.71
C ASP A 133 -7.45 -2.69 -6.63
N ASP A 134 -7.00 -1.97 -5.58
CA ASP A 134 -5.56 -1.64 -5.29
C ASP A 134 -4.75 -2.71 -4.48
N GLY A 135 -5.13 -3.99 -4.53
CA GLY A 135 -4.74 -4.99 -3.51
C GLY A 135 -3.24 -5.29 -3.37
N GLY A 136 -2.46 -5.19 -4.44
CA GLY A 136 -1.01 -5.42 -4.41
C GLY A 136 -0.23 -4.22 -3.88
N GLU A 137 -0.61 -3.03 -4.35
CA GLU A 137 0.11 -1.78 -4.08
C GLU A 137 0.13 -1.43 -2.61
N ARG A 138 -1.03 -1.45 -1.94
CA ARG A 138 -1.08 -1.14 -0.50
C ARG A 138 -0.34 -2.18 0.33
N LEU A 139 -0.40 -3.46 -0.02
CA LEU A 139 0.36 -4.48 0.71
C LEU A 139 1.86 -4.23 0.59
N VAL A 140 2.33 -3.89 -0.61
CA VAL A 140 3.72 -3.51 -0.85
C VAL A 140 4.08 -2.22 -0.11
N GLU A 141 3.22 -1.21 -0.14
CA GLU A 141 3.40 0.06 0.58
C GLU A 141 3.62 -0.20 2.07
N TYR A 142 2.70 -0.94 2.72
CA TYR A 142 2.80 -1.25 4.13
C TYR A 142 4.03 -2.09 4.45
N HIS A 143 4.32 -3.12 3.64
CA HIS A 143 5.48 -3.98 3.85
C HIS A 143 6.80 -3.19 3.79
N ILE A 144 6.93 -2.28 2.81
CA ILE A 144 8.14 -1.46 2.67
C ILE A 144 8.25 -0.46 3.81
N TRP A 145 7.14 0.14 4.22
CA TRP A 145 7.12 0.99 5.41
C TRP A 145 7.57 0.24 6.67
N ASP A 146 7.00 -0.94 6.93
CA ASP A 146 7.37 -1.77 8.09
C ASP A 146 8.86 -2.15 8.04
N LEU A 147 9.37 -2.53 6.86
CA LEU A 147 10.78 -2.85 6.65
C LEU A 147 11.70 -1.64 6.94
N LEU A 148 11.37 -0.46 6.43
CA LEU A 148 12.17 0.76 6.64
C LEU A 148 12.21 1.18 8.11
N VAL A 149 11.09 1.01 8.84
CA VAL A 149 11.02 1.26 10.27
C VAL A 149 11.81 0.22 11.06
N GLU A 150 11.64 -1.07 10.75
CA GLU A 150 12.39 -2.17 11.39
C GLU A 150 13.90 -1.99 11.24
N LYS A 151 14.37 -1.58 10.05
CA LYS A 151 15.79 -1.32 9.78
C LYS A 151 16.28 0.04 10.26
N GLY A 152 15.42 0.86 10.87
CA GLY A 152 15.77 2.18 11.40
C GLY A 152 16.16 3.20 10.32
N VAL A 153 15.73 2.98 9.08
CA VAL A 153 15.98 3.85 7.93
C VAL A 153 15.00 5.02 7.90
N SER A 154 13.74 4.75 8.22
CA SER A 154 12.66 5.75 8.35
C SER A 154 12.21 5.90 9.81
N LYS A 155 11.70 7.09 10.16
CA LYS A 155 11.15 7.39 11.50
C LYS A 155 9.70 7.88 11.46
N ARG A 156 9.09 7.94 10.28
CA ARG A 156 7.76 8.54 10.07
C ARG A 156 6.65 7.49 10.01
N PRO A 157 5.38 7.89 10.23
CA PRO A 157 4.25 7.00 10.06
C PRO A 157 3.92 6.79 8.56
N HIS A 158 3.16 5.74 8.27
CA HIS A 158 2.71 5.33 6.94
C HIS A 158 1.84 6.40 6.25
N GLY A 159 1.57 6.21 4.95
CA GLY A 159 0.66 7.06 4.15
C GLY A 159 1.33 8.30 3.56
N ARG A 160 2.65 8.25 3.40
CA ARG A 160 3.49 9.28 2.77
C ARG A 160 4.58 8.58 1.96
N ILE A 161 5.33 9.35 1.16
CA ILE A 161 6.61 8.87 0.66
C ILE A 161 7.56 8.72 1.86
N PRO A 162 8.21 7.55 2.07
CA PRO A 162 9.09 7.32 3.20
C PRO A 162 10.25 8.30 3.21
N ASP A 163 10.54 8.88 4.38
CA ASP A 163 11.84 9.49 4.59
C ASP A 163 12.89 8.40 4.79
N PHE A 164 14.12 8.70 4.42
CA PHE A 164 15.23 7.78 4.61
C PHE A 164 16.50 8.53 4.97
N LYS A 165 17.30 7.93 5.87
CA LYS A 165 18.53 8.51 6.42
C LYS A 165 19.52 8.96 5.33
N GLY A 166 19.56 8.25 4.19
CA GLY A 166 20.44 8.53 3.06
C GLY A 166 19.91 9.54 2.03
N SER A 167 18.79 10.22 2.29
CA SER A 167 18.15 11.11 1.30
C SER A 167 19.05 12.23 0.78
N PHE A 168 19.88 12.83 1.65
CA PHE A 168 20.86 13.82 1.22
C PHE A 168 21.96 13.22 0.34
N ASP A 169 22.44 12.01 0.64
CA ASP A 169 23.46 11.33 -0.17
C ASP A 169 22.92 10.92 -1.55
N ALA A 170 21.66 10.46 -1.61
CA ALA A 170 20.97 10.19 -2.86
C ALA A 170 20.80 11.47 -3.70
N ALA A 171 20.36 12.57 -3.08
CA ALA A 171 20.24 13.86 -3.76
C ALA A 171 21.60 14.39 -4.27
N LYS A 172 22.66 14.26 -3.46
CA LYS A 172 24.03 14.62 -3.86
C LYS A 172 24.58 13.72 -4.97
N ARG A 173 24.10 12.48 -5.06
CA ARG A 173 24.46 11.58 -6.16
C ARG A 173 23.73 11.97 -7.44
N LEU A 174 22.44 12.32 -7.35
CA LEU A 174 21.66 12.87 -8.46
C LEU A 174 22.33 14.16 -8.98
N SER A 175 22.83 15.03 -8.10
CA SER A 175 23.49 16.27 -8.52
C SER A 175 24.82 16.12 -9.26
N ARG A 176 25.31 14.89 -9.41
CA ARG A 176 26.56 14.55 -10.12
C ARG A 176 26.32 13.89 -11.46
N THR A 177 25.07 13.79 -11.91
CA THR A 177 24.75 13.16 -13.18
C THR A 177 24.68 14.18 -14.31
N VAL A 178 24.80 13.71 -15.55
CA VAL A 178 24.79 14.57 -16.74
C VAL A 178 23.42 15.21 -16.95
N GLU A 179 22.35 14.52 -16.58
CA GLU A 179 20.96 14.98 -16.61
C GLU A 179 20.79 16.20 -15.70
N TRP A 180 21.35 16.14 -14.48
CA TRP A 180 21.34 17.27 -13.56
C TRP A 180 22.18 18.44 -14.04
N GLU A 181 23.36 18.17 -14.60
CA GLU A 181 24.25 19.22 -15.11
C GLU A 181 23.55 20.04 -16.19
N ARG A 182 22.87 19.36 -17.12
CA ARG A 182 22.13 19.98 -18.24
C ARG A 182 20.85 20.69 -17.81
N ALA A 183 20.22 20.28 -16.71
CA ALA A 183 18.93 20.82 -16.30
C ALA A 183 19.03 22.29 -15.83
N GLY A 184 18.29 23.20 -16.44
CA GLY A 184 18.10 24.58 -15.97
C GLY A 184 16.87 24.71 -15.07
N VAL A 185 15.80 23.98 -15.42
CA VAL A 185 14.52 23.94 -14.69
C VAL A 185 14.26 22.52 -14.21
N VAL A 186 14.05 22.35 -12.90
CA VAL A 186 13.78 21.05 -12.28
C VAL A 186 12.40 21.05 -11.65
N PHE A 187 11.58 20.06 -12.00
CA PHE A 187 10.37 19.76 -11.26
C PHE A 187 10.68 18.79 -10.12
N CYS A 188 10.19 19.07 -8.92
CA CYS A 188 10.37 18.15 -7.79
C CYS A 188 9.16 18.13 -6.87
N SER A 189 8.64 16.93 -6.62
CA SER A 189 7.50 16.68 -5.73
C SER A 189 7.70 17.32 -4.33
N PRO A 190 6.63 17.60 -3.56
CA PRO A 190 6.72 18.32 -2.30
C PRO A 190 7.06 17.39 -1.12
N ASP A 191 7.29 16.11 -1.39
CA ASP A 191 7.52 15.10 -0.37
C ASP A 191 8.79 15.38 0.44
N SER A 192 8.75 15.08 1.74
CA SER A 192 9.86 15.40 2.64
C SER A 192 11.16 14.67 2.27
N ALA A 193 11.04 13.47 1.69
CA ALA A 193 12.17 12.69 1.20
C ALA A 193 12.94 13.43 0.09
N GLN A 194 12.26 14.27 -0.69
CA GLN A 194 12.83 15.02 -1.80
C GLN A 194 13.27 16.45 -1.41
N SER A 195 13.13 16.85 -0.14
CA SER A 195 13.61 18.16 0.33
C SER A 195 15.10 18.41 0.06
N PRO A 196 15.99 17.42 0.24
CA PRO A 196 17.40 17.58 -0.13
C PRO A 196 17.60 17.86 -1.63
N VAL A 197 16.80 17.25 -2.52
CA VAL A 197 16.86 17.51 -3.96
C VAL A 197 16.48 18.96 -4.23
N ARG A 198 15.33 19.43 -3.73
CA ARG A 198 14.86 20.81 -3.91
C ARG A 198 15.87 21.84 -3.42
N ARG A 199 16.49 21.58 -2.27
CA ARG A 199 17.56 22.42 -1.73
C ARG A 199 18.75 22.49 -2.70
N LEU A 200 19.25 21.34 -3.17
CA LEU A 200 20.40 21.29 -4.08
C LEU A 200 20.10 21.94 -5.45
N VAL A 201 18.87 21.88 -5.94
CA VAL A 201 18.44 22.58 -7.18
C VAL A 201 18.67 24.08 -7.01
N LEU A 202 18.13 24.65 -5.93
CA LEU A 202 18.21 26.08 -5.63
C LEU A 202 19.65 26.51 -5.29
N GLU A 203 20.41 25.70 -4.54
CA GLU A 203 21.84 25.96 -4.27
C GLU A 203 22.70 25.94 -5.54
N ALA A 204 22.27 25.20 -6.57
CA ALA A 204 22.93 25.18 -7.88
C ALA A 204 22.51 26.34 -8.80
N GLY A 205 21.66 27.25 -8.33
CA GLY A 205 21.15 28.37 -9.13
C GLY A 205 20.16 27.95 -10.22
N LYS A 206 19.54 26.77 -10.08
CA LYS A 206 18.55 26.24 -11.02
C LYS A 206 17.14 26.60 -10.57
N ASP A 207 16.22 26.77 -11.51
CA ASP A 207 14.83 27.04 -11.19
C ASP A 207 14.12 25.76 -10.72
N LEU A 208 13.28 25.91 -9.70
CA LEU A 208 12.53 24.82 -9.10
C LEU A 208 11.04 25.01 -9.33
N ILE A 209 10.39 24.02 -9.93
CA ILE A 209 8.94 23.91 -9.95
C ILE A 209 8.52 22.89 -8.89
N MET A 210 7.65 23.31 -7.99
CA MET A 210 7.12 22.46 -6.94
C MET A 210 5.59 22.48 -6.94
N PRO A 211 4.92 21.32 -7.01
CA PRO A 211 3.49 21.25 -6.78
C PRO A 211 3.18 21.56 -5.32
N THR A 212 2.05 22.21 -5.07
CA THR A 212 1.53 22.36 -3.72
C THR A 212 0.99 21.02 -3.20
N PRO A 213 0.99 20.76 -1.88
CA PRO A 213 0.50 19.48 -1.35
C PRO A 213 -0.91 19.15 -1.85
N LYS A 214 -1.04 17.97 -2.47
CA LYS A 214 -2.29 17.49 -3.12
C LYS A 214 -2.77 18.37 -4.28
N ILE A 215 -1.87 19.19 -4.85
CA ILE A 215 -2.12 20.11 -5.97
C ILE A 215 -3.25 21.09 -5.63
N LYS A 216 -3.42 21.44 -4.34
CA LYS A 216 -4.57 22.22 -3.88
C LYS A 216 -4.58 23.64 -4.45
N ASP A 217 -3.41 24.26 -4.53
CA ASP A 217 -3.24 25.63 -5.03
C ASP A 217 -2.41 25.65 -6.33
N GLY A 218 -2.29 24.51 -7.00
CA GLY A 218 -1.51 24.35 -8.24
C GLY A 218 0.00 24.22 -7.98
N TYR A 219 0.79 24.92 -8.80
CA TYR A 219 2.26 24.81 -8.86
C TYR A 219 2.93 26.14 -8.57
N LEU A 220 4.11 26.08 -7.98
CA LEU A 220 4.92 27.23 -7.63
C LEU A 220 6.26 27.15 -8.37
N LEU A 221 6.66 28.24 -9.02
CA LEU A 221 7.99 28.43 -9.58
C LEU A 221 8.84 29.23 -8.59
N ILE A 222 9.98 28.69 -8.20
CA ILE A 222 10.94 29.28 -7.28
C ILE A 222 12.24 29.49 -8.08
N GLY A 223 12.68 30.74 -8.18
CA GLY A 223 13.88 31.09 -8.92
C GLY A 223 15.16 30.54 -8.28
N GLY A 224 16.15 30.21 -9.09
CA GLY A 224 17.47 29.77 -8.62
C GLY A 224 18.26 30.86 -7.86
N ASP A 225 17.81 32.12 -7.89
CA ASP A 225 18.45 33.27 -7.24
C ASP A 225 17.91 33.56 -5.83
N VAL A 226 17.13 32.64 -5.24
CA VAL A 226 16.60 32.81 -3.88
C VAL A 226 17.72 33.02 -2.85
N PRO A 227 17.53 33.93 -1.87
CA PRO A 227 18.54 34.25 -0.89
C PRO A 227 18.80 33.12 0.12
N ASP A 228 17.80 32.24 0.34
CA ASP A 228 17.88 31.11 1.26
C ASP A 228 17.26 29.86 0.62
N ALA A 229 18.11 29.08 -0.05
CA ALA A 229 17.74 27.83 -0.70
C ALA A 229 17.20 26.77 0.28
N GLU A 230 17.70 26.75 1.52
CA GLU A 230 17.25 25.78 2.52
C GLU A 230 15.81 26.10 2.93
N ALA A 231 15.51 27.36 3.26
CA ALA A 231 14.16 27.79 3.58
C ALA A 231 13.20 27.57 2.40
N ALA A 232 13.60 28.00 1.19
CA ALA A 232 12.80 27.91 -0.03
C ALA A 232 12.50 26.45 -0.46
N SER A 233 13.34 25.49 -0.09
CA SER A 233 13.11 24.06 -0.37
C SER A 233 11.97 23.41 0.43
N THR A 234 11.45 24.09 1.45
CA THR A 234 10.34 23.60 2.29
C THR A 234 8.99 23.95 1.68
N ILE A 235 7.92 23.25 2.09
CA ILE A 235 6.56 23.61 1.63
C ILE A 235 6.22 25.07 1.99
N GLY A 236 6.48 25.48 3.23
CA GLY A 236 6.20 26.84 3.69
C GLY A 236 7.06 27.89 2.96
N GLY A 237 8.33 27.57 2.72
CA GLY A 237 9.22 28.44 1.95
C GLY A 237 8.82 28.54 0.48
N ALA A 238 8.39 27.46 -0.15
CA ALA A 238 7.87 27.51 -1.51
C ALA A 238 6.70 28.50 -1.65
N TYR A 239 5.77 28.57 -0.69
CA TYR A 239 4.71 29.59 -0.68
C TYR A 239 5.23 31.02 -0.47
N MET A 240 6.38 31.19 0.20
CA MET A 240 6.95 32.50 0.50
C MET A 240 7.82 33.05 -0.64
N TYR A 241 8.61 32.18 -1.25
CA TYR A 241 9.60 32.52 -2.28
C TYR A 241 9.12 32.22 -3.70
N GLY A 242 8.16 31.31 -3.85
CA GLY A 242 7.64 30.88 -5.14
C GLY A 242 6.50 31.77 -5.63
N SER A 243 6.39 31.86 -6.96
CA SER A 243 5.26 32.48 -7.64
C SER A 243 4.36 31.41 -8.24
N PRO A 244 3.02 31.54 -8.12
CA PRO A 244 2.11 30.58 -8.72
C PRO A 244 2.20 30.60 -10.24
N ILE A 245 2.27 29.43 -10.85
CA ILE A 245 2.27 29.25 -12.30
C ILE A 245 1.04 28.45 -12.75
N ARG A 246 0.59 28.72 -13.99
CA ARG A 246 -0.47 27.96 -14.66
C ARG A 246 0.03 27.29 -15.93
N GLU A 247 0.97 27.95 -16.61
CA GLU A 247 1.69 27.44 -17.76
C GLU A 247 3.08 27.06 -17.28
N PHE A 248 3.52 25.85 -17.62
CA PHE A 248 4.86 25.39 -17.30
C PHE A 248 5.87 25.89 -18.33
N PRO A 249 7.07 26.36 -17.91
CA PRO A 249 8.21 26.40 -18.81
C PRO A 249 8.63 24.96 -19.17
N GLN A 250 9.54 24.82 -20.14
CA GLN A 250 10.18 23.54 -20.41
C GLN A 250 10.90 23.04 -19.14
N VAL A 251 10.65 21.79 -18.77
CA VAL A 251 11.23 21.13 -17.60
C VAL A 251 12.28 20.13 -18.07
N ASP A 252 13.49 20.27 -17.55
CA ASP A 252 14.64 19.48 -18.01
C ASP A 252 14.87 18.21 -17.17
N LEU A 253 14.29 18.14 -15.97
CA LEU A 253 14.39 17.01 -15.05
C LEU A 253 13.18 16.99 -14.11
N VAL A 254 12.53 15.84 -13.97
CA VAL A 254 11.45 15.61 -13.00
C VAL A 254 11.95 14.70 -11.90
N VAL A 255 11.67 15.04 -10.64
CA VAL A 255 12.04 14.23 -9.48
C VAL A 255 10.82 13.92 -8.61
N GLU A 256 10.36 12.67 -8.70
CA GLU A 256 9.21 12.16 -7.96
C GLU A 256 9.63 11.33 -6.75
N GLY A 257 8.81 11.40 -5.69
CA GLY A 257 8.95 10.54 -4.52
C GLY A 257 8.29 9.19 -4.75
N SER A 258 8.95 8.10 -4.30
CA SER A 258 8.41 6.74 -4.43
C SER A 258 8.44 6.02 -3.08
N VAL A 259 7.42 5.21 -2.80
CA VAL A 259 7.43 4.23 -1.71
C VAL A 259 8.32 3.05 -2.09
N ALA A 260 8.14 2.53 -3.30
CA ALA A 260 8.93 1.42 -3.84
C ALA A 260 9.16 1.61 -5.33
N VAL A 261 10.23 1.03 -5.84
CA VAL A 261 10.55 0.98 -7.27
C VAL A 261 11.09 -0.38 -7.66
N ASP A 262 11.04 -0.73 -8.93
CA ASP A 262 11.77 -1.89 -9.47
C ASP A 262 12.77 -1.50 -10.57
N LEU A 263 13.60 -2.46 -10.96
CA LEU A 263 14.65 -2.25 -11.97
C LEU A 263 14.13 -2.07 -13.40
N GLN A 264 12.81 -2.17 -13.62
CA GLN A 264 12.17 -1.89 -14.89
C GLN A 264 11.61 -0.46 -14.96
N GLY A 265 11.77 0.34 -13.90
CA GLY A 265 11.29 1.73 -13.87
C GLY A 265 9.85 1.87 -13.37
N ASN A 266 9.22 0.79 -12.92
CA ASN A 266 7.92 0.89 -12.26
C ASN A 266 8.10 1.57 -10.90
N ARG A 267 7.15 2.44 -10.54
CA ARG A 267 7.14 3.14 -9.24
C ARG A 267 5.82 2.94 -8.53
N LEU A 268 5.89 2.92 -7.21
CA LEU A 268 4.73 2.93 -6.33
C LEU A 268 4.73 4.23 -5.52
N GLY A 269 3.69 5.06 -5.70
CA GLY A 269 3.50 6.27 -4.91
C GLY A 269 2.92 6.01 -3.52
N LYS A 270 2.61 7.09 -2.78
CA LYS A 270 1.90 7.05 -1.47
C LYS A 270 0.38 6.79 -1.57
N GLY A 271 -0.09 6.40 -2.76
CA GLY A 271 -1.51 6.36 -3.12
C GLY A 271 -2.12 7.74 -3.43
N GLY A 272 -3.26 7.72 -4.13
CA GLY A 272 -4.03 8.91 -4.51
C GLY A 272 -3.70 9.51 -5.89
N GLY A 273 -2.73 8.94 -6.61
CA GLY A 273 -2.40 9.29 -8.00
C GLY A 273 -1.90 10.72 -8.20
N TYR A 274 -1.31 11.35 -7.17
CA TYR A 274 -0.83 12.73 -7.28
C TYR A 274 0.38 12.85 -8.19
N GLY A 275 1.41 12.00 -8.01
CA GLY A 275 2.59 12.02 -8.87
C GLY A 275 2.27 11.71 -10.32
N ASP A 276 1.32 10.79 -10.57
CA ASP A 276 0.89 10.44 -11.92
C ASP A 276 0.17 11.61 -12.59
N ARG A 277 -0.66 12.35 -11.83
CA ARG A 277 -1.27 13.60 -12.30
C ARG A 277 -0.23 14.69 -12.55
N GLU A 278 0.75 14.83 -11.68
CA GLU A 278 1.84 15.82 -11.83
C GLU A 278 2.60 15.58 -13.14
N ILE A 279 3.02 14.34 -13.41
CA ILE A 279 3.68 13.96 -14.68
C ILE A 279 2.73 14.13 -15.87
N SER A 280 1.49 13.66 -15.76
CA SER A 280 0.50 13.75 -16.84
C SER A 280 0.16 15.21 -17.20
N GLU A 281 0.09 16.11 -16.22
CA GLU A 281 -0.15 17.54 -16.45
C GLU A 281 1.04 18.22 -17.12
N LEU A 282 2.27 17.90 -16.71
CA LEU A 282 3.49 18.39 -17.39
C LEU A 282 3.52 17.95 -18.85
N ARG A 283 3.27 16.65 -19.12
CA ARG A 283 3.27 16.10 -20.48
C ARG A 283 2.13 16.69 -21.32
N GLY A 284 0.94 16.83 -20.72
CA GLY A 284 -0.25 17.41 -21.38
C GLY A 284 -0.08 18.87 -21.80
N GLN A 285 0.76 19.64 -21.11
CA GLN A 285 1.12 21.00 -21.49
C GLN A 285 2.37 21.08 -22.40
N GLY A 286 3.00 19.95 -22.72
CA GLY A 286 4.23 19.90 -23.50
C GLY A 286 5.46 20.44 -22.75
N ALA A 287 5.41 20.48 -21.41
CA ALA A 287 6.52 20.91 -20.57
C ALA A 287 7.63 19.86 -20.50
N ILE A 288 7.27 18.59 -20.67
CA ILE A 288 8.16 17.42 -20.74
C ILE A 288 7.79 16.57 -21.96
N ASP A 289 8.75 15.78 -22.43
CA ASP A 289 8.63 14.85 -23.56
C ASP A 289 9.19 13.46 -23.21
N GLU A 290 9.23 12.58 -24.22
CA GLU A 290 9.76 11.23 -24.10
C GLU A 290 11.29 11.17 -23.91
N ASP A 291 12.02 12.28 -23.98
CA ASP A 291 13.46 12.31 -23.70
C ASP A 291 13.77 13.00 -22.36
N THR A 292 12.73 13.48 -21.66
CA THR A 292 12.88 14.14 -20.37
C THR A 292 13.17 13.13 -19.26
N PRO A 293 14.28 13.28 -18.51
CA PRO A 293 14.59 12.41 -17.38
C PRO A 293 13.52 12.49 -16.27
N LEU A 294 12.96 11.33 -15.92
CA LEU A 294 12.04 11.11 -14.81
C LEU A 294 12.77 10.32 -13.72
N ALA A 295 13.24 11.03 -12.71
CA ALA A 295 14.04 10.48 -11.63
C ALA A 295 13.25 10.25 -10.34
N THR A 296 13.75 9.34 -9.51
CA THR A 296 13.36 9.22 -8.11
C THR A 296 14.60 9.10 -7.23
N THR A 297 14.51 9.61 -6.00
CA THR A 297 15.50 9.30 -4.96
C THR A 297 14.88 8.43 -3.87
N VAL A 298 15.52 7.28 -3.60
CA VAL A 298 15.03 6.25 -2.67
C VAL A 298 16.19 5.58 -1.94
N ASP A 299 15.89 4.86 -0.85
CA ASP A 299 16.83 3.93 -0.21
C ASP A 299 16.94 2.61 -1.00
N GLU A 300 18.05 1.87 -0.85
CA GLU A 300 18.21 0.55 -1.48
C GLU A 300 17.12 -0.44 -1.06
N LEU A 301 16.60 -0.33 0.17
CA LEU A 301 15.51 -1.20 0.66
C LEU A 301 14.17 -0.95 -0.06
N GLN A 302 14.03 0.19 -0.74
CA GLN A 302 12.83 0.52 -1.52
C GLN A 302 12.89 -0.04 -2.94
N ILE A 303 14.03 -0.61 -3.35
CA ILE A 303 14.15 -1.32 -4.63
C ILE A 303 13.68 -2.76 -4.42
N ILE A 304 12.53 -3.08 -4.99
CA ILE A 304 11.93 -4.41 -4.91
C ILE A 304 12.00 -5.14 -6.25
N ARG A 305 11.72 -6.45 -6.21
CA ARG A 305 11.77 -7.30 -7.41
C ARG A 305 10.75 -6.90 -8.46
N ARG A 306 9.55 -6.50 -8.03
CA ARG A 306 8.43 -6.15 -8.91
C ARG A 306 7.46 -5.24 -8.17
N VAL A 307 7.22 -4.07 -8.72
CA VAL A 307 6.15 -3.19 -8.27
C VAL A 307 4.83 -3.61 -8.95
N PRO A 308 3.71 -3.74 -8.20
CA PRO A 308 2.39 -3.81 -8.80
C PRO A 308 2.10 -2.49 -9.51
N VAL A 309 1.71 -2.56 -10.78
CA VAL A 309 1.42 -1.38 -11.62
C VAL A 309 0.11 -1.59 -12.37
N GLU A 310 -0.56 -0.48 -12.62
CA GLU A 310 -1.69 -0.36 -13.55
C GLU A 310 -1.24 0.25 -14.89
N GLU A 311 -2.05 0.11 -15.95
CA GLU A 311 -1.69 0.62 -17.29
C GLU A 311 -1.49 2.14 -17.35
N HIS A 312 -2.03 2.86 -16.37
CA HIS A 312 -2.01 4.32 -16.33
C HIS A 312 -0.93 4.89 -15.41
N ASP A 313 -0.13 4.04 -14.77
CA ASP A 313 0.94 4.48 -13.87
C ASP A 313 2.13 5.03 -14.67
N GLU A 314 2.63 6.18 -14.25
CA GLU A 314 3.77 6.82 -14.90
C GLU A 314 5.08 6.18 -14.43
N MET A 315 5.83 5.63 -15.39
CA MET A 315 7.13 5.01 -15.15
C MET A 315 8.24 6.06 -15.00
N ILE A 316 9.32 5.66 -14.33
CA ILE A 316 10.55 6.45 -14.19
C ILE A 316 11.70 5.81 -14.95
N ASN A 317 12.65 6.61 -15.39
CA ASN A 317 13.82 6.15 -16.15
C ASN A 317 15.14 6.36 -15.39
N MET A 318 15.08 6.85 -14.16
CA MET A 318 16.26 7.04 -13.33
C MET A 318 15.97 6.81 -11.85
N ILE A 319 16.67 5.85 -11.24
CA ILE A 319 16.57 5.54 -9.81
C ILE A 319 17.89 5.89 -9.17
N VAL A 320 17.86 6.79 -8.18
CA VAL A 320 19.06 7.23 -7.47
C VAL A 320 18.97 6.81 -6.01
N THR A 321 19.98 6.07 -5.56
CA THR A 321 20.15 5.67 -4.17
C THR A 321 21.38 6.36 -3.57
N PRO A 322 21.60 6.27 -2.25
CA PRO A 322 22.86 6.71 -1.65
C PRO A 322 24.08 6.03 -2.27
N LEU A 323 23.93 4.81 -2.80
CA LEU A 323 25.05 3.98 -3.26
C LEU A 323 25.30 4.09 -4.78
N ARG A 324 24.26 4.25 -5.59
CA ARG A 324 24.36 4.14 -7.05
C ARG A 324 23.26 4.88 -7.79
N VAL A 325 23.49 5.04 -9.10
CA VAL A 325 22.48 5.50 -10.07
C VAL A 325 22.15 4.30 -10.94
N ILE A 326 20.86 4.03 -11.12
CA ILE A 326 20.34 2.97 -11.98
C ILE A 326 19.51 3.65 -13.06
N ARG A 327 19.76 3.27 -14.32
CA ARG A 327 18.94 3.67 -15.47
C ARG A 327 18.25 2.40 -15.96
N PRO A 328 16.97 2.18 -15.61
CA PRO A 328 16.19 1.05 -16.10
C PRO A 328 16.28 0.92 -17.62
N LEU A 329 16.30 -0.31 -18.12
CA LEU A 329 16.41 -0.59 -19.55
C LEU A 329 15.20 -0.02 -20.30
N LEU A 330 15.48 0.53 -21.48
CA LEU A 330 14.54 1.09 -22.45
C LEU A 330 13.43 0.09 -22.80
N ASP A 331 12.31 0.18 -22.10
CA ASP A 331 11.00 -0.16 -22.66
C ASP A 331 10.61 0.99 -23.60
N ASP A 332 9.92 0.71 -24.71
CA ASP A 332 9.45 1.76 -25.63
C ASP A 332 8.47 2.75 -24.96
N ARG A 333 7.98 2.41 -23.76
CA ARG A 333 7.14 3.23 -22.88
C ARG A 333 7.92 4.08 -21.87
N ILE A 334 9.23 3.91 -21.77
CA ILE A 334 10.09 4.61 -20.81
C ILE A 334 10.81 5.76 -21.53
N PRO A 335 10.77 7.00 -21.01
CA PRO A 335 11.46 8.11 -21.63
C PRO A 335 12.98 7.83 -21.76
N ARG A 336 13.61 8.18 -22.87
CA ARG A 336 15.04 7.91 -23.11
C ARG A 336 15.88 8.84 -22.26
N VAL A 337 16.89 8.28 -21.59
CA VAL A 337 17.89 9.06 -20.87
C VAL A 337 19.11 9.26 -21.78
N VAL A 338 19.48 10.52 -22.05
CA VAL A 338 20.59 10.90 -22.97
C VAL A 338 21.93 11.08 -22.27
#